data_AF-A0A4R8KYF8-F1
#
_entry.id   AF-A0A4R8KYF8-F1
#
_cell.length_a   1.000
_cell.length_b   1.000
_cell.length_c   1.000
_cell.angle_alpha   90.00
_cell.angle_beta   90.00
_cell.angle_gamma   90.00
#
_symmetry.space_group_name_H-M   'P 1'
#
loop_
_entity.id
_entity.type
_entity.pdbx_description
1 polymer ?
#
loop_
_entity_poly.entity_id
_entity_poly.type
_entity_poly.pdbx_seq_one_letter_code
_entity_poly.pdbx_strand_id
1 'polypeptide(L)'
;MSDESSMTYTEMSEHAFKGAVEYLQLAIRHVDQLEGWGGAMKNPVLVAALVQAAATEFNSMMLSHRISPALDCVTEAVAEVSDVGREIVAGMSK
;
A
#
# COMPACT_ATOMS: atom_id res chain seq x y z
N MET A 1 21.34 -9.10 4.12
CA MET A 1 19.90 -8.85 4.33
C MET A 1 19.82 -7.80 5.42
N SER A 2 19.52 -6.57 5.05
CA SER A 2 19.46 -5.46 5.99
C SER A 2 18.11 -5.51 6.70
N ASP A 3 18.12 -5.49 8.03
CA ASP A 3 16.93 -5.37 8.88
C ASP A 3 16.14 -4.10 8.52
N GLU A 4 15.12 -4.22 7.68
CA GLU A 4 14.12 -3.16 7.45
C GLU A 4 13.11 -3.06 8.61
N SER A 5 13.27 -3.85 9.68
CA SER A 5 12.21 -4.09 10.67
C SER A 5 12.20 -3.17 11.90
N SER A 6 12.85 -2.00 11.90
CA SER A 6 12.74 -1.11 13.07
C SER A 6 12.82 0.40 12.78
N MET A 7 12.23 0.88 11.68
CA MET A 7 11.96 2.32 11.61
C MET A 7 11.03 2.72 12.77
N THR A 8 11.46 3.68 13.57
CA THR A 8 10.65 4.30 14.62
C THR A 8 9.49 5.09 13.98
N TYR A 9 8.43 5.35 14.76
CA TYR A 9 7.28 6.14 14.27
C TYR A 9 7.72 7.50 13.68
N THR A 10 8.70 8.16 14.30
CA THR A 10 9.26 9.43 13.83
C THR A 10 9.92 9.26 12.45
N GLU A 11 10.76 8.24 12.28
CA GLU A 11 11.44 7.97 11.00
C GLU A 11 10.45 7.60 9.89
N MET A 12 9.42 6.81 10.21
CA MET A 12 8.34 6.49 9.28
C MET A 12 7.58 7.76 8.86
N SER A 13 7.29 8.65 9.81
CA SER A 13 6.60 9.92 9.55
C SER A 13 7.44 10.87 8.70
N GLU A 14 8.74 10.98 8.97
CA GLU A 14 9.66 11.79 8.17
C GLU A 14 9.79 11.26 6.74
N HIS A 15 9.89 9.94 6.59
CA HIS A 15 9.96 9.29 5.29
C HIS A 15 8.65 9.48 4.50
N ALA A 16 7.50 9.32 5.15
CA ALA A 16 6.19 9.56 4.56
C ALA A 16 6.02 11.03 4.14
N PHE A 17 6.45 11.97 4.99
CA PHE A 17 6.40 13.40 4.67
C PHE A 17 7.25 13.75 3.46
N LYS A 18 8.49 13.24 3.39
CA LYS A 18 9.37 13.45 2.24
C LYS A 18 8.74 12.92 0.95
N GLY A 19 8.19 11.71 0.98
CA GLY A 19 7.47 11.14 -0.16
C GLY A 19 6.26 11.98 -0.58
N ALA A 20 5.48 12.47 0.39
CA ALA A 20 4.33 13.34 0.11
C ALA A 20 4.73 14.65 -0.60
N VAL A 21 5.85 15.26 -0.21
CA VAL A 21 6.40 16.46 -0.86
C VAL A 21 6.79 16.17 -2.31
N GLU A 22 7.44 15.04 -2.58
CA GLU A 22 7.84 14.64 -3.93
C GLU A 22 6.61 14.43 -4.84
N TYR A 23 5.58 13.75 -4.35
CA TYR A 23 4.32 13.58 -5.08
C TYR A 23 3.60 14.89 -5.33
N LEU A 24 3.61 15.81 -4.35
CA LEU A 24 3.03 17.14 -4.52
C LEU A 24 3.75 17.93 -5.61
N GLN A 25 5.08 17.91 -5.63
CA GLN A 25 5.88 18.57 -6.66
C GLN A 25 5.64 17.98 -8.06
N LEU A 26 5.50 16.66 -8.16
CA LEU A 26 5.12 15.98 -9.40
C LEU A 26 3.72 16.41 -9.86
N ALA A 27 2.74 16.45 -8.95
CA ALA A 27 1.38 16.86 -9.26
C ALA A 27 1.32 18.31 -9.77
N ILE A 28 2.04 19.23 -9.11
CA ILE A 28 2.16 20.63 -9.55
C ILE A 28 2.71 20.71 -10.98
N ARG A 29 3.82 20.02 -11.25
CA ARG A 29 4.42 20.00 -12.60
C ARG A 29 3.45 19.45 -13.65
N HIS A 30 2.70 18.41 -13.31
CA HIS A 30 1.75 17.80 -14.24
C HIS A 30 0.57 18.72 -14.53
N VAL A 31 0.05 19.41 -13.52
CA VAL A 31 -1.01 20.40 -13.73
C VAL A 31 -0.51 21.59 -14.56
N ASP A 32 0.70 22.09 -14.29
CA ASP A 32 1.29 23.16 -15.11
C ASP A 32 1.56 22.73 -16.57
N GLN A 33 1.81 21.43 -16.82
CA GLN A 33 1.94 20.90 -18.18
C GLN A 33 0.59 20.85 -18.92
N LEU A 34 -0.50 20.57 -18.21
CA LEU A 34 -1.85 20.45 -18.79
C LEU A 34 -2.52 21.81 -19.00
N GLU A 35 -2.46 22.68 -17.99
CA GLU A 35 -3.16 23.95 -17.94
C GLU A 35 -2.28 25.14 -18.38
N GLY A 36 -1.01 24.87 -18.69
CA GLY A 36 0.00 25.87 -18.97
C GLY A 36 0.65 26.44 -17.70
N TRP A 37 1.68 27.28 -17.89
CA TRP A 37 2.48 27.79 -16.78
C TRP A 37 1.64 28.54 -15.72
N GLY A 38 1.77 28.11 -14.47
CA GLY A 38 1.00 28.64 -13.34
C GLY A 38 -0.42 28.07 -13.23
N GLY A 39 -0.77 27.07 -14.04
CA GLY A 39 -2.02 26.33 -13.96
C GLY A 39 -2.23 25.68 -12.60
N ALA A 40 -1.17 25.14 -11.98
CA ALA A 40 -1.22 24.55 -10.65
C ALA A 40 -1.59 25.58 -9.56
N MET A 41 -1.08 26.81 -9.68
CA MET A 41 -1.46 27.90 -8.77
C MET A 41 -2.92 28.36 -8.98
N LYS A 42 -3.39 28.36 -10.24
CA LYS A 42 -4.76 28.73 -10.57
C LYS A 42 -5.76 27.66 -10.17
N ASN A 43 -5.33 26.40 -10.12
CA ASN A 43 -6.19 25.26 -9.81
C ASN A 43 -5.56 24.32 -8.76
N PRO A 44 -5.45 24.76 -7.50
CA PRO A 44 -4.90 23.92 -6.43
C PRO A 44 -5.78 22.70 -6.12
N VAL A 45 -7.07 22.76 -6.43
CA VAL A 45 -8.01 21.64 -6.26
C VAL A 45 -7.63 20.49 -7.19
N LEU A 46 -7.23 20.79 -8.44
CA LEU A 46 -6.77 19.78 -9.38
C LEU A 46 -5.47 19.11 -8.91
N VAL A 47 -4.53 19.88 -8.34
CA VAL A 47 -3.30 19.34 -7.73
C VAL A 47 -3.65 18.38 -6.59
N ALA A 48 -4.53 18.79 -5.67
CA ALA A 48 -4.96 17.95 -4.56
C ALA A 48 -5.67 16.67 -5.02
N ALA A 49 -6.55 16.77 -6.03
CA ALA A 49 -7.22 15.62 -6.61
C ALA A 49 -6.22 14.64 -7.25
N LEU A 50 -5.18 15.14 -7.91
CA LEU A 50 -4.15 14.30 -8.52
C LEU A 50 -3.35 13.54 -7.45
N VAL A 51 -2.96 14.21 -6.37
CA VAL A 51 -2.25 13.58 -5.23
C VAL A 51 -3.13 12.52 -4.56
N GLN A 52 -4.43 12.83 -4.35
CA GLN A 52 -5.39 11.89 -3.77
C GLN A 52 -5.57 10.63 -4.64
N ALA A 53 -5.69 10.81 -5.96
CA ALA A 53 -5.82 9.71 -6.90
C ALA A 53 -4.58 8.81 -6.90
N ALA A 54 -3.38 9.42 -6.95
CA ALA A 54 -2.12 8.70 -6.89
C ALA A 54 -1.96 7.91 -5.58
N ALA A 55 -2.31 8.51 -4.44
CA ALA A 55 -2.27 7.83 -3.14
C ALA A 55 -3.25 6.64 -3.07
N THR A 56 -4.43 6.80 -3.65
CA THR A 56 -5.46 5.74 -3.68
C THR A 56 -5.01 4.56 -4.55
N GLU A 57 -4.45 4.83 -5.72
CA GLU A 57 -3.91 3.81 -6.63
C GLU A 57 -2.74 3.06 -5.96
N PHE A 58 -1.80 3.80 -5.36
CA PHE A 58 -0.66 3.21 -4.66
C PHE A 58 -1.09 2.30 -3.51
N ASN A 59 -2.03 2.75 -2.67
CA ASN A 59 -2.58 1.92 -1.60
C ASN A 59 -3.25 0.67 -2.17
N SER A 60 -4.04 0.80 -3.24
CA SER A 60 -4.71 -0.35 -3.87
C SER A 60 -3.70 -1.37 -4.43
N MET A 61 -2.64 -0.90 -5.09
CA MET A 61 -1.57 -1.75 -5.61
C MET A 61 -0.78 -2.43 -4.48
N MET A 62 -0.44 -1.72 -3.41
CA MET A 62 0.29 -2.28 -2.26
C MET A 62 -0.55 -3.32 -1.52
N LEU A 63 -1.84 -3.06 -1.33
CA LEU A 63 -2.78 -4.04 -0.78
C LEU A 63 -2.86 -5.28 -1.67
N SER A 64 -3.01 -5.10 -2.98
CA SER A 64 -3.04 -6.22 -3.92
C SER A 64 -1.74 -7.04 -3.90
N HIS A 65 -0.57 -6.39 -3.87
CA HIS A 65 0.71 -7.07 -4.02
C HIS A 65 1.27 -7.68 -2.74
N ARG A 66 1.00 -7.08 -1.57
CA ARG A 66 1.54 -7.58 -0.29
C ARG A 66 0.51 -8.29 0.58
N ILE A 67 -0.74 -7.85 0.57
CA ILE A 67 -1.75 -8.42 1.48
C ILE A 67 -2.40 -9.64 0.85
N SER A 68 -2.73 -9.61 -0.45
CA SER A 68 -3.40 -10.76 -1.08
C SER A 68 -2.57 -12.05 -1.00
N PRO A 69 -1.26 -12.04 -1.34
CA PRO A 69 -0.44 -13.26 -1.21
C PRO A 69 -0.25 -13.72 0.24
N ALA A 70 -0.21 -12.78 1.19
CA ALA A 70 -0.14 -13.12 2.61
C ALA A 70 -1.44 -13.77 3.11
N LEU A 71 -2.59 -13.29 2.64
CA LEU A 71 -3.90 -13.89 2.93
C LEU A 71 -4.05 -15.27 2.27
N ASP A 72 -3.54 -15.45 1.06
CA ASP A 72 -3.54 -16.76 0.39
C ASP A 72 -2.71 -17.78 1.20
N CYS A 73 -1.52 -17.39 1.66
CA CYS A 73 -0.67 -18.23 2.51
C CYS A 73 -1.33 -18.58 3.85
N VAL A 74 -1.99 -17.61 4.50
CA VAL A 74 -2.75 -17.88 5.74
C VAL A 74 -3.92 -18.83 5.47
N THR A 75 -4.60 -18.66 4.34
CA THR A 75 -5.73 -19.52 3.95
C THR A 75 -5.26 -20.96 3.70
N GLU A 76 -4.14 -21.15 3.00
CA GLU A 76 -3.52 -22.46 2.79
C GLU A 76 -3.09 -23.11 4.10
N ALA A 77 -2.42 -22.37 4.99
CA ALA A 77 -1.99 -22.89 6.29
C ALA A 77 -3.19 -23.31 7.16
N VAL A 78 -4.29 -22.55 7.14
CA VAL A 78 -5.51 -22.89 7.87
C VAL A 78 -6.18 -24.14 7.28
N ALA A 79 -6.17 -24.30 5.96
CA ALA A 79 -6.70 -25.50 5.30
C ALA A 79 -5.91 -26.75 5.70
N GLU A 80 -4.58 -26.68 5.70
CA GLU A 80 -3.68 -27.77 6.08
C GLU A 80 -3.90 -28.21 7.55
N VAL A 81 -4.01 -27.25 8.48
CA VAL A 81 -4.34 -27.54 9.88
C VAL A 81 -5.71 -28.20 10.02
N SER A 82 -6.69 -27.76 9.21
CA SER A 82 -8.04 -28.35 9.22
C SER A 82 -8.04 -29.80 8.70
N ASP A 83 -7.26 -30.09 7.67
CA ASP A 83 -7.09 -31.44 7.14
C ASP A 83 -6.44 -32.38 8.15
N VAL A 84 -5.34 -31.96 8.77
CA VAL A 84 -4.68 -32.72 9.84
C VAL A 84 -5.64 -32.98 11.01
N GLY A 85 -6.42 -31.97 11.40
CA GLY A 85 -7.44 -32.13 12.44
C GLY A 85 -8.50 -33.18 12.09
N ARG A 86 -8.97 -33.23 10.83
CA ARG A 86 -9.92 -34.24 10.35
C ARG A 86 -9.33 -35.64 10.40
N GLU A 87 -8.08 -35.82 9.98
CA GLU A 87 -7.40 -37.12 10.00
C GLU A 87 -7.22 -37.66 11.42
N ILE A 88 -6.85 -36.80 12.38
CA ILE A 88 -6.70 -37.18 13.79
C ILE A 88 -8.03 -37.68 14.35
N VAL A 89 -9.12 -36.94 14.13
CA VAL A 89 -10.46 -37.32 14.61
C VAL A 89 -10.94 -38.64 13.99
N ALA A 90 -10.67 -38.84 12.69
CA ALA A 90 -11.01 -40.08 11.99
C ALA A 90 -10.18 -41.29 12.49
N GLY A 91 -8.90 -41.06 12.84
CA GLY A 91 -8.01 -42.09 13.39
C GLY A 91 -8.39 -42.52 14.82
N MET A 92 -8.97 -41.62 15.62
CA MET A 92 -9.44 -41.92 16.98
C MET A 92 -10.79 -42.66 17.03
N SER A 93 -11.51 -42.74 15.91
CA SER A 93 -12.81 -43.40 15.80
C SER A 93 -12.73 -44.86 15.33
N LYS A 94 -11.52 -45.42 15.22
CA LYS A 94 -11.25 -46.85 14.96
C LYS A 94 -10.72 -47.51 16.22
#